data_AF-A0A0G2FKU4-F1
#
_entry.id   AF-A0A0G2FKU4-F1
#
_cell.length_a   1.000
_cell.length_b   1.000
_cell.length_c   1.000
_cell.angle_alpha   90.00
_cell.angle_beta   90.00
_cell.angle_gamma   90.00
#
_symmetry.space_group_name_H-M   'P 1'
#
loop_
_entity.id
_entity.type
_entity.pdbx_description
1 polymer ?
#
loop_
_entity_poly.entity_id
_entity_poly.type
_entity_poly.pdbx_seq_one_letter_code
_entity_poly.pdbx_strand_id
1 'polypeptide(L)'
;MQFSTLALLASIMGAALSTQECSYEYANYLSVCNQGDNLFCSGNINACPGGTTDTFDETATKANEDACVGLSAGDSCKQTIACC
;
A
#
# COMPACT_ATOMS: atom_id res chain seq x y z
N MET A 1 -42.63 -27.50 -5.69
CA MET A 1 -42.16 -26.89 -6.95
C MET A 1 -41.38 -25.63 -6.56
N GLN A 2 -40.12 -25.79 -6.13
CA GLN A 2 -38.90 -25.69 -6.94
C GLN A 2 -38.63 -24.27 -7.43
N PHE A 3 -37.65 -23.62 -6.79
CA PHE A 3 -36.71 -22.72 -7.46
C PHE A 3 -35.29 -23.14 -7.03
N SER A 4 -34.69 -23.98 -7.87
CA SER A 4 -33.23 -24.06 -8.11
C SER A 4 -32.79 -22.67 -8.64
N THR A 5 -31.59 -22.12 -8.51
CA THR A 5 -30.23 -22.63 -8.27
C THR A 5 -29.29 -21.40 -8.17
N LEU A 6 -28.17 -21.55 -7.46
CA LEU A 6 -26.83 -20.94 -7.71
C LEU A 6 -26.58 -19.43 -7.47
N ALA A 7 -25.80 -19.15 -6.41
CA ALA A 7 -24.58 -18.33 -6.44
C ALA A 7 -23.83 -18.52 -5.09
N LEU A 8 -23.07 -19.60 -4.89
CA LEU A 8 -21.59 -19.58 -4.89
C LEU A 8 -20.95 -18.19 -4.89
N LEU A 9 -20.67 -17.64 -3.71
CA LEU A 9 -19.51 -16.77 -3.46
C LEU A 9 -18.96 -17.18 -2.08
N ALA A 10 -18.03 -18.13 -2.07
CA ALA A 10 -16.61 -17.86 -1.95
C ALA A 10 -16.26 -17.31 -0.56
N SER A 11 -16.02 -18.25 0.35
CA SER A 11 -15.20 -18.07 1.54
C SER A 11 -13.87 -17.45 1.14
N ILE A 12 -13.62 -16.22 1.57
CA ILE A 12 -12.27 -15.69 1.66
C ILE A 12 -12.13 -15.12 3.05
N MET A 13 -11.13 -15.68 3.74
CA MET A 13 -10.69 -15.32 5.06
C MET A 13 -10.46 -13.81 5.08
N GLY A 14 -11.33 -13.06 5.75
CA GLY A 14 -10.96 -11.76 6.27
C GLY A 14 -9.93 -12.04 7.34
N ALA A 15 -8.64 -11.99 6.98
CA ALA A 15 -7.58 -11.92 7.95
C ALA A 15 -7.97 -10.82 8.95
N ALA A 16 -8.14 -11.21 10.21
CA ALA A 16 -8.17 -10.26 11.29
C ALA A 16 -6.78 -9.63 11.35
N LEU A 17 -6.55 -8.63 10.50
CA LEU A 17 -5.44 -7.70 10.67
C LEU A 17 -5.79 -6.95 11.95
N SER A 18 -5.10 -7.34 13.01
CA SER A 18 -4.95 -6.55 14.23
C SER A 18 -4.97 -5.07 13.88
N THR A 19 -5.95 -4.34 14.38
CA THR A 19 -6.06 -2.88 14.22
C THR A 19 -4.91 -2.23 14.98
N GLN A 20 -3.70 -2.32 14.45
CA GLN A 20 -2.63 -1.41 14.79
C GLN A 20 -3.00 -0.10 14.13
N GLU A 21 -3.36 0.90 14.92
CA GLU A 21 -3.71 2.23 14.41
C GLU A 21 -2.43 2.92 13.92
N CYS A 22 -1.98 2.51 12.74
CA CYS A 22 -0.90 3.17 12.03
C CYS A 22 -1.43 4.49 11.46
N SER A 23 -0.65 5.55 11.65
CA SER A 23 -0.87 6.81 10.93
C SER A 23 -0.24 6.71 9.55
N TYR A 24 -0.76 7.42 8.55
CA TYR A 24 -0.18 7.41 7.20
C TYR A 24 0.47 8.75 6.91
N GLU A 25 1.77 8.72 6.68
CA GLU A 25 2.56 9.88 6.30
C GLU A 25 2.87 9.84 4.81
N TYR A 26 3.02 11.02 4.24
CA TYR A 26 3.34 11.17 2.83
C TYR A 26 4.62 11.95 2.64
N ALA A 27 5.49 11.43 1.79
CA ALA A 27 6.75 12.08 1.49
C ALA A 27 7.08 11.94 -0.01
N ASN A 28 7.73 12.95 -0.58
CA ASN A 28 8.00 13.03 -2.01
C ASN A 28 9.36 13.67 -2.36
N TYR A 29 10.22 13.91 -1.35
CA TYR A 29 11.46 14.66 -1.54
C TYR A 29 12.60 13.80 -2.11
N LEU A 30 12.61 12.49 -1.83
CA LEU A 30 13.53 11.51 -2.45
C LEU A 30 12.80 10.36 -3.17
N SER A 31 11.48 10.39 -3.21
CA SER A 31 10.69 9.27 -3.75
C SER A 31 10.69 9.23 -5.27
N VAL A 32 11.01 8.07 -5.80
CA VAL A 32 10.91 7.76 -7.22
C VAL A 32 10.24 6.41 -7.43
N CYS A 33 9.66 6.21 -8.60
CA CYS A 33 9.14 4.92 -9.02
C CYS A 33 10.30 3.96 -9.28
N ASN A 34 10.43 2.95 -8.43
CA ASN A 34 11.45 1.92 -8.56
C ASN A 34 10.85 0.68 -9.20
N GLN A 35 11.61 0.03 -10.08
CA GLN A 35 11.17 -1.19 -10.75
C GLN A 35 11.36 -2.40 -9.81
N GLY A 36 10.25 -2.99 -9.39
CA GLY A 36 10.17 -4.34 -8.82
C GLY A 36 9.31 -5.24 -9.71
N ASP A 37 8.46 -6.09 -9.11
CA ASP A 37 7.41 -6.83 -9.82
C ASP A 37 6.37 -5.86 -10.43
N ASN A 38 6.03 -4.81 -9.67
CA ASN A 38 5.33 -3.62 -10.12
C ASN A 38 6.23 -2.39 -9.94
N LEU A 39 5.91 -1.27 -10.60
CA LEU A 39 6.52 0.00 -10.23
C LEU A 39 6.01 0.40 -8.84
N PHE A 40 6.94 0.69 -7.94
CA PHE A 40 6.64 1.02 -6.56
C PHE A 40 7.30 2.32 -6.16
N CYS A 41 6.51 3.24 -5.60
CA CYS A 41 7.02 4.51 -5.11
C CYS A 41 7.84 4.32 -3.82
N SER A 42 9.15 4.57 -3.88
CA SER A 42 10.05 4.43 -2.72
C SER A 42 11.22 5.40 -2.81
N GLY A 43 11.88 5.65 -1.67
CA GLY A 43 13.07 6.50 -1.59
C GLY A 43 13.18 7.28 -0.28
N ASN A 44 12.07 7.56 0.40
CA ASN A 44 12.11 8.14 1.74
C ASN A 44 12.25 7.04 2.78
N ILE A 45 13.09 7.35 3.77
CA ILE A 45 13.37 6.57 4.97
C ILE A 45 13.30 7.51 6.18
N ASN A 46 12.92 6.96 7.34
CA ASN A 46 12.66 7.70 8.57
C ASN A 46 11.64 8.83 8.37
N ALA A 47 10.58 8.57 7.60
CA ALA A 47 9.52 9.54 7.39
C ALA A 47 8.58 9.63 8.59
N CYS A 48 8.50 8.56 9.37
CA CYS A 48 7.60 8.48 10.51
C CYS A 48 8.11 9.27 11.72
N PRO A 49 7.28 10.15 12.30
CA PRO A 49 7.69 10.99 13.42
C PRO A 49 7.79 10.22 14.73
N GLY A 50 8.60 10.73 15.68
CA GLY A 50 8.58 10.26 17.07
C GLY A 50 9.17 8.87 17.31
N GLY A 51 9.99 8.34 16.38
CA GLY A 51 10.60 7.02 16.52
C GLY A 51 9.65 5.86 16.22
N THR A 52 8.51 6.14 15.60
CA THR A 52 7.68 5.12 14.97
C THR A 52 8.42 4.55 13.75
N THR A 53 8.15 3.29 13.46
CA THR A 53 8.83 2.55 12.40
C THR A 53 8.15 2.84 11.07
N ASP A 54 8.96 3.13 10.05
CA ASP A 54 8.48 3.15 8.68
C ASP A 54 8.05 1.73 8.28
N THR A 55 6.75 1.54 8.09
CA THR A 55 6.20 0.28 7.60
C THR A 55 5.46 0.49 6.29
N PHE A 56 5.40 -0.57 5.48
CA PHE A 56 4.60 -0.62 4.26
C PHE A 56 3.58 -1.74 4.44
N ASP A 57 2.49 -1.43 5.14
CA ASP A 57 1.34 -2.34 5.22
C ASP A 57 0.68 -2.48 3.84
N GLU A 58 -0.37 -3.30 3.75
CA GLU A 58 -1.08 -3.53 2.47
C GLU A 58 -1.63 -2.22 1.88
N THR A 59 -2.14 -1.31 2.73
CA THR A 59 -2.68 -0.01 2.33
C THR A 59 -1.60 0.90 1.74
N ALA A 60 -0.50 1.10 2.45
CA ALA A 60 0.63 1.90 2.00
C ALA A 60 1.28 1.28 0.77
N THR A 61 1.38 -0.06 0.72
CA THR A 61 1.91 -0.78 -0.43
C THR A 61 1.07 -0.48 -1.67
N LYS A 62 -0.25 -0.64 -1.58
CA LYS A 62 -1.17 -0.38 -2.67
C LYS A 62 -1.10 1.09 -3.14
N ALA A 63 -1.08 2.03 -2.20
CA ALA A 63 -0.98 3.45 -2.51
C ALA A 63 0.33 3.80 -3.24
N ASN A 64 1.45 3.14 -2.90
CA ASN A 64 2.74 3.35 -3.55
C ASN A 64 2.83 2.74 -4.95
N GLU A 65 2.15 1.61 -5.19
CA GLU A 65 1.99 1.06 -6.53
C GLU A 65 1.13 2.00 -7.40
N ASP A 66 -0.03 2.42 -6.87
CA ASP A 66 -0.95 3.31 -7.56
C ASP A 66 -0.32 4.68 -7.88
N ALA A 67 0.57 5.17 -7.00
CA ALA A 67 1.33 6.40 -7.22
C ALA A 67 2.28 6.34 -8.43
N CYS A 68 2.58 5.15 -8.95
CA CYS A 68 3.44 4.93 -10.10
C CYS A 68 2.70 4.46 -11.35
N VAL A 69 1.37 4.32 -11.31
CA VAL A 69 0.58 3.93 -12.48
C VAL A 69 0.67 5.01 -13.56
N GLY A 70 1.11 4.61 -14.76
CA GLY A 70 1.29 5.53 -15.89
C GLY A 70 2.58 6.36 -15.84
N LEU A 71 3.43 6.13 -14.83
CA LEU A 71 4.78 6.69 -14.74
C LEU A 71 5.83 5.67 -15.18
N SER A 72 7.04 6.16 -15.43
CA SER A 72 8.21 5.34 -15.74
C SER A 72 9.11 5.17 -14.51
N ALA A 73 9.99 4.17 -14.54
CA ALA A 73 11.02 4.03 -13.51
C ALA A 73 11.91 5.29 -13.46
N GLY A 74 12.16 5.80 -12.25
CA GLY A 74 12.91 7.02 -12.00
C GLY A 74 12.07 8.30 -11.98
N ASP A 75 10.79 8.25 -12.37
CA ASP A 75 9.89 9.39 -12.22
C ASP A 75 9.61 9.65 -10.74
N SER A 76 9.50 10.94 -10.38
CA SER A 76 9.13 11.34 -9.03
C SER A 76 7.70 10.92 -8.71
N CYS A 77 7.49 10.45 -7.48
CA CYS A 77 6.19 9.97 -7.02
C CYS A 77 5.93 10.40 -5.58
N LYS A 78 4.68 10.27 -5.12
CA LYS A 78 4.29 10.55 -3.74
C LYS A 78 4.24 9.24 -2.96
N GLN A 79 5.23 9.03 -2.09
CA GLN A 79 5.30 7.82 -1.28
C GLN A 79 4.38 7.92 -0.07
N THR A 80 3.65 6.85 0.20
CA THR A 80 2.79 6.66 1.38
C THR A 80 3.47 5.69 2.33
N ILE A 81 3.60 6.05 3.61
CA ILE A 81 4.29 5.24 4.62
C ILE A 81 3.34 5.07 5.80
N ALA A 82 3.17 3.82 6.24
CA ALA A 82 2.42 3.51 7.44
C ALA A 82 3.35 3.64 8.65
N CYS A 83 3.03 4.56 9.53
CA CYS A 83 3.77 4.88 10.74
C CYS A 83 3.12 4.20 11.94
N CYS A 84 3.76 3.11 12.35
CA CYS A 84 3.47 2.31 13.53
C CYS A 84 4.79 2.11 14.29
#